data_AF-E3LSX9-F1
#
_entry.id   AF-E3LSX9-F1
#
_cell.length_a   1.000
_cell.length_b   1.000
_cell.length_c   1.000
_cell.angle_alpha   90.00
_cell.angle_beta   90.00
_cell.angle_gamma   90.00
#
_symmetry.space_group_name_H-M   'P 1'
#
loop_
_entity.id
_entity.type
_entity.pdbx_description
1 polymer ?
#
loop_
_entity_poly.entity_id
_entity_poly.type
_entity_poly.pdbx_seq_one_letter_code
_entity_poly.pdbx_strand_id
1 'polypeptide(L)'
;MVGKRNLPVISRNFDLSPGVLRFSASRLRLKKGEKKPKFTNTKNAKLPRLQRDGTKFVLGHAKTVPLRKTLTPGTVLIVLAGRHKGKRVIFLKQLPQSGLLLVTGPHKINGFPLRRIGQSFVIATSLKVDVSGVKIPDHINDEYFKRKSTSQKTGKNIFAAGKTEYTVSEQRKKDIKTVDAPILAAIKKNSESKFLFGYLGTRFSLGKNQYPHKMQF
;
A
#
# COMPACT_ATOMS: atom_id res chain seq x y z
N MET A 1 -11.93 -22.93 33.08
CA MET A 1 -10.52 -22.49 33.19
C MET A 1 -10.02 -22.02 31.83
N VAL A 2 -10.03 -20.71 31.56
CA VAL A 2 -9.54 -20.15 30.29
C VAL A 2 -8.02 -19.93 30.40
N GLY A 3 -7.25 -20.65 29.58
CA GLY A 3 -5.80 -20.66 29.62
C GLY A 3 -5.18 -19.30 29.27
N LYS A 4 -4.30 -18.80 30.14
CA LYS A 4 -3.42 -17.63 29.96
C LYS A 4 -2.35 -17.85 28.86
N ARG A 5 -2.73 -18.22 27.65
CA ARG A 5 -1.81 -18.37 26.52
C ARG A 5 -2.23 -17.39 25.43
N ASN A 6 -1.69 -16.16 25.52
CA ASN A 6 -1.49 -15.18 24.42
C ASN A 6 -1.24 -13.76 24.97
N LEU A 7 -0.56 -13.62 26.10
CA LEU A 7 0.00 -12.30 26.44
C LEU A 7 1.32 -12.14 25.69
N PRO A 8 1.51 -11.07 24.89
CA PRO A 8 2.76 -10.84 24.20
C PRO A 8 3.89 -10.72 25.22
N VAL A 9 4.91 -11.55 25.07
CA VAL A 9 6.11 -11.48 25.92
C VAL A 9 6.90 -10.25 25.47
N ILE A 10 6.63 -9.11 26.11
CA ILE A 10 7.39 -7.89 25.89
C ILE A 10 8.80 -8.14 26.45
N SER A 11 9.82 -7.92 25.64
CA SER A 11 11.21 -8.01 26.10
C SER A 11 11.42 -7.03 27.26
N ARG A 12 12.07 -7.49 28.34
CA ARG A 12 12.37 -6.62 29.51
C ARG A 12 13.29 -5.45 29.16
N ASN A 13 13.90 -5.49 27.98
CA ASN A 13 14.64 -4.41 27.35
C ASN A 13 13.95 -4.06 26.04
N PHE A 14 13.35 -2.89 25.99
CA PHE A 14 12.75 -2.37 24.77
C PHE A 14 13.70 -1.37 24.12
N ASP A 15 13.52 -1.18 22.82
CA ASP A 15 14.34 -0.27 22.01
C ASP A 15 14.00 1.19 22.36
N LEU A 16 15.02 2.01 22.65
CA LEU A 16 14.91 3.49 22.65
C LEU A 16 14.81 4.01 21.22
N SER A 17 15.58 3.40 20.33
CA SER A 17 15.53 3.57 18.88
C SER A 17 15.89 2.23 18.23
N PRO A 18 15.56 1.99 16.93
CA PRO A 18 15.84 0.70 16.30
C PRO A 18 17.31 0.29 16.45
N GLY A 19 17.56 -0.80 17.16
CA GLY A 19 18.91 -1.32 17.43
C GLY A 19 19.63 -0.71 18.65
N VAL A 20 19.04 0.27 19.35
CA VAL A 20 19.55 0.82 20.60
C VAL A 20 18.60 0.47 21.74
N LEU A 21 19.05 -0.42 22.61
CA LEU A 21 18.29 -0.88 23.76
C LEU A 21 18.26 0.17 24.88
N ARG A 22 17.14 0.25 25.62
CA ARG A 22 16.98 1.19 26.75
C ARG A 22 17.95 0.94 27.90
N PHE A 23 18.25 -0.31 28.17
CA PHE A 23 19.14 -0.70 29.26
C PHE A 23 20.43 -1.30 28.70
N SER A 24 21.55 -0.91 29.30
CA SER A 24 22.84 -1.54 29.04
C SER A 24 22.83 -3.03 29.40
N ALA A 25 23.70 -3.80 28.75
CA ALA A 25 23.83 -5.24 29.02
C ALA A 25 24.16 -5.51 30.50
N SER A 26 25.01 -4.69 31.13
CA SER A 26 25.35 -4.82 32.55
C SER A 26 24.12 -4.68 33.46
N ARG A 27 23.30 -3.64 33.23
CA ARG A 27 22.06 -3.41 33.99
C ARG A 27 21.05 -4.54 33.80
N LEU A 28 20.94 -5.08 32.58
CA LEU A 28 20.09 -6.23 32.31
C LEU A 28 20.53 -7.48 33.07
N ARG A 29 21.83 -7.76 33.13
CA ARG A 29 22.37 -8.95 33.79
C ARG A 29 22.17 -8.89 35.30
N LEU A 30 22.39 -7.71 35.90
CA LEU A 30 22.03 -7.45 37.29
C LEU A 30 20.54 -7.70 37.54
N LYS A 31 19.66 -7.17 36.69
CA LYS A 31 18.21 -7.35 36.78
C LYS A 31 17.76 -8.81 36.60
N LYS A 32 18.52 -9.62 35.85
CA LYS A 32 18.26 -11.05 35.65
C LYS A 32 18.87 -11.96 36.72
N GLY A 33 19.72 -11.42 37.61
CA GLY A 33 20.48 -12.24 38.56
C GLY A 33 21.56 -13.12 37.91
N GLU A 34 21.99 -12.79 36.69
CA GLU A 34 23.02 -13.56 35.99
C GLU A 34 24.41 -13.26 36.56
N LYS A 35 25.19 -14.31 36.89
CA LYS A 35 26.58 -14.17 37.35
C LYS A 35 27.45 -13.53 36.24
N LYS A 36 28.56 -12.88 36.64
CA LYS A 36 29.53 -12.26 35.71
C LYS A 36 29.98 -13.27 34.64
N PRO A 37 30.14 -12.86 33.37
CA PRO A 37 30.62 -13.76 32.31
C PRO A 37 32.03 -14.23 32.69
N LYS A 38 32.28 -15.53 32.64
CA LYS A 38 33.66 -16.04 32.71
C LYS A 38 34.31 -15.76 31.35
N PHE A 39 35.40 -14.99 31.32
CA PHE A 39 36.20 -14.82 30.11
C PHE A 39 36.98 -16.13 29.88
N THR A 40 36.61 -16.88 28.85
CA THR A 40 37.39 -18.03 28.39
C THR A 40 38.31 -17.58 27.28
N ASN A 41 39.62 -17.61 27.51
CA ASN A 41 40.63 -17.34 26.48
C ASN A 41 40.70 -18.54 25.51
N THR A 42 39.85 -18.56 24.49
CA THR A 42 39.98 -19.52 23.39
C THR A 42 41.14 -19.12 22.49
N LYS A 43 42.21 -19.93 22.49
CA LYS A 43 43.46 -19.72 21.72
C LYS A 43 43.27 -19.71 20.18
N ASN A 44 42.13 -20.17 19.68
CA ASN A 44 41.80 -20.15 18.25
C ASN A 44 40.76 -19.06 17.98
N ALA A 45 41.20 -17.81 17.90
CA ALA A 45 40.40 -16.76 17.31
C ALA A 45 40.29 -17.06 15.80
N LYS A 46 39.29 -17.87 15.41
CA LYS A 46 38.84 -17.90 14.02
C LYS A 46 38.52 -16.44 13.68
N LEU A 47 39.21 -15.89 12.67
CA LEU A 47 38.86 -14.61 12.08
C LEU A 47 37.33 -14.55 11.98
N PRO A 48 36.66 -13.48 12.45
CA PRO A 48 35.22 -13.40 12.31
C PRO A 48 34.93 -13.62 10.84
N ARG A 49 34.23 -14.72 10.51
CA ARG A 49 33.74 -14.94 9.15
C ARG A 49 33.11 -13.62 8.75
N LEU A 50 33.56 -13.02 7.63
CA LEU A 50 32.94 -11.82 7.08
C LEU A 50 31.44 -12.08 7.12
N GLN A 51 30.74 -11.44 8.06
CA GLN A 51 29.36 -11.79 8.35
C GLN A 51 28.52 -11.39 7.14
N ARG A 52 28.23 -12.39 6.29
CA ARG A 52 26.92 -12.70 5.72
C ARG A 52 27.04 -13.87 4.73
N ASP A 53 26.82 -15.08 5.21
CA ASP A 53 26.59 -16.27 4.37
C ASP A 53 25.16 -16.26 3.75
N GLY A 54 24.53 -15.09 3.64
CA GLY A 54 23.17 -14.90 3.14
C GLY A 54 22.85 -13.43 2.87
N THR A 55 21.87 -13.17 2.00
CA THR A 55 21.37 -11.81 1.76
C THR A 55 20.84 -11.21 3.07
N LYS A 56 21.11 -9.91 3.32
CA LYS A 56 20.57 -9.17 4.50
C LYS A 56 19.05 -9.29 4.65
N PHE A 57 18.36 -9.63 3.57
CA PHE A 57 16.92 -9.79 3.50
C PHE A 57 16.59 -11.17 2.96
N VAL A 58 15.71 -11.89 3.63
CA VAL A 58 15.11 -13.12 3.12
C VAL A 58 14.29 -12.76 1.88
N LEU A 59 14.58 -13.39 0.74
CA LEU A 59 13.77 -13.26 -0.47
C LEU A 59 12.33 -13.65 -0.15
N GLY A 60 11.37 -12.77 -0.45
CA GLY A 60 9.93 -13.02 -0.23
C GLY A 60 9.34 -12.48 1.07
N HIS A 61 10.12 -11.84 1.95
CA HIS A 61 9.52 -11.18 3.11
C HIS A 61 8.66 -9.98 2.65
N ALA A 62 7.40 -9.93 3.08
CA ALA A 62 6.49 -8.82 2.79
C ALA A 62 7.11 -7.50 3.27
N LYS A 63 7.51 -6.64 2.32
CA LYS A 63 8.00 -5.29 2.64
C LYS A 63 6.80 -4.45 3.05
N THR A 64 6.70 -4.09 4.32
CA THR A 64 5.72 -3.11 4.80
C THR A 64 6.07 -1.75 4.22
N VAL A 65 5.32 -1.31 3.20
CA VAL A 65 5.51 0.02 2.61
C VAL A 65 4.83 1.05 3.51
N PRO A 66 5.56 1.98 4.14
CA PRO A 66 4.95 2.99 4.98
C PRO A 66 4.08 3.94 4.15
N LEU A 67 2.85 4.14 4.59
CA LEU A 67 1.91 5.06 3.95
C LEU A 67 2.26 6.51 4.33
N ARG A 68 2.25 7.42 3.35
CA ARG A 68 2.38 8.86 3.63
C ARG A 68 1.25 9.34 4.52
N LYS A 69 1.55 10.22 5.49
CA LYS A 69 0.56 10.80 6.42
C LYS A 69 -0.60 11.52 5.73
N THR A 70 -0.38 12.08 4.54
CA THR A 70 -1.41 12.77 3.75
C THR A 70 -2.42 11.81 3.10
N LEU A 71 -2.08 10.53 2.98
CA LEU A 71 -2.94 9.50 2.41
C LEU A 71 -3.79 8.86 3.50
N THR A 72 -4.95 9.44 3.72
CA THR A 72 -5.98 8.88 4.61
C THR A 72 -7.12 8.29 3.77
N PRO A 73 -7.78 7.20 4.18
CA PRO A 73 -8.94 6.68 3.47
C PRO A 73 -9.95 7.80 3.17
N GLY A 74 -10.37 7.89 1.91
CA GLY A 74 -11.24 8.96 1.42
C GLY A 74 -10.54 10.21 0.88
N THR A 75 -9.24 10.36 1.06
CA THR A 75 -8.46 11.45 0.45
C THR A 75 -8.59 11.39 -1.07
N VAL A 76 -8.85 12.54 -1.70
CA VAL A 76 -8.82 12.67 -3.15
C VAL A 76 -7.38 12.78 -3.64
N LEU A 77 -7.15 12.16 -4.78
CA LEU A 77 -5.84 11.86 -5.33
C LEU A 77 -5.81 12.31 -6.78
N ILE A 78 -4.71 12.90 -7.20
CA ILE A 78 -4.45 13.20 -8.62
C ILE A 78 -3.47 12.14 -9.15
N VAL A 79 -3.91 11.37 -10.15
CA VAL A 79 -3.05 10.37 -10.79
C VAL A 79 -2.09 11.06 -11.75
N LEU A 80 -0.79 10.81 -11.64
CA LEU A 80 0.22 11.47 -12.47
C LEU A 80 0.57 10.68 -13.74
N ALA A 81 0.53 9.35 -13.69
CA ALA A 81 1.05 8.49 -14.74
C ALA A 81 0.02 7.50 -15.32
N GLY A 82 0.32 6.99 -16.52
CA GLY A 82 -0.48 5.99 -17.22
C GLY A 82 -1.69 6.54 -17.97
N ARG A 83 -2.56 5.63 -18.45
CA ARG A 83 -3.75 5.97 -19.26
C ARG A 83 -4.69 6.95 -18.55
N HIS A 84 -4.73 6.91 -17.22
CA HIS A 84 -5.61 7.72 -16.39
C HIS A 84 -4.91 8.92 -15.73
N LYS A 85 -3.74 9.35 -16.23
CA LYS A 85 -3.06 10.57 -15.77
C LYS A 85 -4.01 11.77 -15.72
N GLY A 86 -3.82 12.70 -14.79
CA GLY A 86 -4.68 13.85 -14.53
C GLY A 86 -6.06 13.55 -13.95
N LYS A 87 -6.54 12.29 -13.90
CA LYS A 87 -7.84 12.01 -13.28
C LYS A 87 -7.75 12.17 -11.77
N ARG A 88 -8.83 12.72 -11.18
CA ARG A 88 -9.00 12.83 -9.72
C ARG A 88 -9.77 11.62 -9.21
N VAL A 89 -9.24 10.94 -8.20
CA VAL A 89 -9.70 9.63 -7.75
C VAL A 89 -9.66 9.56 -6.23
N ILE A 90 -10.37 8.63 -5.61
CA ILE A 90 -10.53 8.52 -4.16
C ILE A 90 -9.70 7.34 -3.66
N PHE A 91 -8.90 7.58 -2.63
CA PHE A 91 -8.14 6.55 -1.94
C PHE A 91 -9.05 5.70 -1.06
N LEU A 92 -8.94 4.37 -1.13
CA LEU A 92 -9.73 3.45 -0.30
C LEU A 92 -8.88 2.84 0.82
N LYS A 93 -7.93 1.99 0.46
CA LYS A 93 -7.02 1.30 1.40
C LYS A 93 -5.68 1.01 0.76
N GLN A 94 -4.66 0.81 1.57
CA GLN A 94 -3.40 0.23 1.12
C GLN A 94 -3.54 -1.30 1.07
N LEU A 95 -3.03 -1.93 0.03
CA LEU A 95 -3.01 -3.38 -0.08
C LEU A 95 -1.84 -3.97 0.72
N PRO A 96 -2.07 -5.03 1.51
CA PRO A 96 -1.12 -5.49 2.52
C PRO A 96 0.12 -6.18 1.92
N GLN A 97 -0.01 -6.90 0.80
CA GLN A 97 1.10 -7.67 0.24
C GLN A 97 1.99 -6.80 -0.66
N SER A 98 1.39 -5.95 -1.50
CA SER A 98 2.15 -5.10 -2.43
C SER A 98 2.50 -3.71 -1.89
N GLY A 99 1.78 -3.23 -0.87
CA GLY A 99 1.87 -1.84 -0.41
C GLY A 99 1.29 -0.81 -1.38
N LEU A 100 0.66 -1.25 -2.47
CA LEU A 100 0.03 -0.36 -3.46
C LEU A 100 -1.29 0.21 -2.93
N LEU A 101 -1.67 1.38 -3.43
CA LEU A 101 -2.94 2.02 -3.09
C LEU A 101 -4.07 1.40 -3.90
N LEU A 102 -5.13 0.95 -3.24
CA LEU A 102 -6.41 0.68 -3.87
C LEU A 102 -7.19 1.98 -4.03
N VAL A 103 -7.53 2.28 -5.27
CA VAL A 103 -8.10 3.56 -5.67
C VAL A 103 -9.31 3.32 -6.55
N THR A 104 -10.37 4.10 -6.34
CA THR A 104 -11.52 4.18 -7.24
C THR A 104 -11.78 5.64 -7.60
N GLY A 105 -12.13 5.91 -8.84
CA GLY A 105 -12.81 7.16 -9.20
C GLY A 105 -14.18 6.73 -9.65
N PRO A 106 -15.28 7.15 -8.99
CA PRO A 106 -16.60 6.58 -9.24
C PRO A 106 -16.84 6.47 -10.74
N HIS A 107 -16.98 5.24 -11.27
CA HIS A 107 -16.80 4.95 -12.68
C HIS A 107 -17.81 5.73 -13.55
N LYS A 108 -18.98 6.05 -12.98
CA LYS A 108 -20.02 6.88 -13.60
C LYS A 108 -19.59 8.34 -13.81
N ILE A 109 -18.71 8.89 -12.99
CA ILE A 109 -18.28 10.30 -13.04
C ILE A 109 -17.11 10.46 -14.01
N ASN A 110 -16.05 9.69 -13.80
CA ASN A 110 -14.78 9.94 -14.48
C ASN A 110 -14.25 8.74 -15.27
N GLY A 111 -14.98 7.62 -15.32
CA GLY A 111 -14.55 6.41 -16.02
C GLY A 111 -13.19 5.87 -15.55
N PHE A 112 -12.90 6.00 -14.26
CA PHE A 112 -11.75 5.36 -13.63
C PHE A 112 -12.19 4.01 -13.05
N PRO A 113 -11.55 2.88 -13.40
CA PRO A 113 -11.89 1.58 -12.82
C PRO A 113 -11.31 1.43 -11.42
N LEU A 114 -11.77 0.44 -10.67
CA LEU A 114 -11.07 0.02 -9.46
C LEU A 114 -9.65 -0.43 -9.80
N ARG A 115 -8.62 0.24 -9.25
CA ARG A 115 -7.24 0.08 -9.71
C ARG A 115 -6.23 0.19 -8.57
N ARG A 116 -5.11 -0.53 -8.72
CA ARG A 116 -3.90 -0.35 -7.90
C ARG A 116 -2.99 0.73 -8.48
N ILE A 117 -2.48 1.61 -7.62
CA ILE A 117 -1.52 2.66 -8.01
C ILE A 117 -0.41 2.74 -6.95
N GLY A 118 0.83 2.97 -7.40
CA GLY A 118 1.94 3.26 -6.49
C GLY A 118 1.85 4.67 -5.90
N GLN A 119 2.20 4.81 -4.62
CA GLN A 119 2.17 6.07 -3.89
C GLN A 119 2.98 7.21 -4.54
N SER A 120 4.05 6.89 -5.27
CA SER A 120 4.90 7.86 -5.98
C SER A 120 4.21 8.52 -7.17
N PHE A 121 3.19 7.87 -7.76
CA PHE A 121 2.51 8.34 -8.97
C PHE A 121 1.24 9.13 -8.66
N VAL A 122 1.12 9.64 -7.44
CA VAL A 122 -0.09 10.28 -6.95
C VAL A 122 0.25 11.52 -6.12
N ILE A 123 -0.50 12.59 -6.35
CA ILE A 123 -0.56 13.74 -5.44
C ILE A 123 -1.78 13.58 -4.55
N ALA A 124 -1.58 13.62 -3.23
CA ALA A 124 -2.65 13.67 -2.26
C ALA A 124 -3.14 15.12 -2.14
N THR A 125 -4.43 15.34 -2.32
CA THR A 125 -5.04 16.65 -2.07
C THR A 125 -5.52 16.76 -0.62
N SER A 126 -5.77 17.97 -0.16
CA SER A 126 -6.39 18.28 1.13
C SER A 126 -7.86 17.80 1.22
N LEU A 127 -8.56 17.75 0.09
CA LEU A 127 -9.96 17.33 0.02
C LEU A 127 -10.14 15.84 0.38
N LYS A 128 -11.12 15.56 1.26
CA LYS A 128 -11.48 14.22 1.70
C LYS A 128 -12.97 13.97 1.53
N VAL A 129 -13.32 12.77 1.10
CA VAL A 129 -14.68 12.23 1.07
C VAL A 129 -14.83 11.26 2.23
N ASP A 130 -15.97 11.23 2.89
CA ASP A 130 -16.23 10.22 3.92
C ASP A 130 -16.44 8.83 3.28
N VAL A 131 -15.55 7.89 3.60
CA VAL A 131 -15.52 6.51 3.08
C VAL A 131 -15.77 5.49 4.19
N SER A 132 -16.11 5.94 5.41
CA SER A 132 -16.33 5.06 6.57
C SER A 132 -17.40 3.97 6.32
N GLY A 133 -18.43 4.28 5.54
CA GLY A 133 -19.51 3.35 5.18
C GLY A 133 -19.18 2.36 4.05
N VAL A 134 -17.99 2.43 3.45
CA VAL A 134 -17.63 1.61 2.28
C VAL A 134 -16.97 0.32 2.72
N LYS A 135 -17.73 -0.78 2.65
CA LYS A 135 -17.19 -2.13 2.87
C LYS A 135 -16.52 -2.62 1.60
N ILE A 136 -15.20 -2.81 1.65
CA ILE A 136 -14.41 -3.34 0.54
C ILE A 136 -14.38 -4.87 0.68
N PRO A 137 -14.91 -5.63 -0.29
CA PRO A 137 -14.91 -7.09 -0.22
C PRO A 137 -13.50 -7.68 -0.07
N ASP A 138 -13.39 -8.79 0.66
CA ASP A 138 -12.10 -9.43 0.99
C ASP A 138 -11.40 -10.04 -0.23
N HIS A 139 -12.17 -10.45 -1.25
CA HIS A 139 -11.63 -10.97 -2.51
C HIS A 139 -10.90 -9.90 -3.34
N ILE A 140 -11.05 -8.62 -3.01
CA ILE A 140 -10.32 -7.52 -3.66
C ILE A 140 -8.94 -7.37 -2.99
N ASN A 141 -8.04 -8.27 -3.39
CA ASN A 141 -6.67 -8.36 -2.89
C ASN A 141 -5.65 -8.18 -4.04
N ASP A 142 -4.36 -8.39 -3.77
CA ASP A 142 -3.31 -8.23 -4.78
C ASP A 142 -3.37 -9.26 -5.91
N GLU A 143 -3.90 -10.46 -5.64
CA GLU A 143 -4.07 -11.55 -6.61
C GLU A 143 -5.20 -11.23 -7.60
N TYR A 144 -6.29 -10.62 -7.12
CA TYR A 144 -7.40 -10.16 -7.96
C TYR A 144 -6.95 -9.27 -9.11
N PHE A 145 -5.92 -8.44 -8.88
CA PHE A 145 -5.36 -7.51 -9.86
C PHE A 145 -4.12 -8.07 -10.59
N LYS A 146 -3.75 -9.33 -10.37
CA LYS A 146 -2.66 -9.98 -11.11
C LYS A 146 -3.04 -10.09 -12.58
N ARG A 147 -2.11 -9.71 -13.47
CA ARG A 147 -2.32 -9.87 -14.91
C ARG A 147 -2.26 -11.37 -15.25
N LYS A 148 -3.22 -11.84 -16.03
CA LYS A 148 -3.16 -13.18 -16.63
C LYS A 148 -2.16 -13.12 -17.80
N SER A 149 -1.11 -13.93 -17.76
CA SER A 149 -0.19 -14.11 -18.87
C SER A 149 -0.71 -15.23 -19.78
N THR A 150 -0.85 -14.97 -21.07
CA THR A 150 -1.05 -16.03 -22.07
C THR A 150 0.28 -16.75 -22.26
N SER A 151 0.33 -18.07 -22.00
CA SER A 151 1.52 -18.86 -22.29
C SER A 151 1.74 -18.89 -23.80
N GLN A 152 2.90 -18.45 -24.28
CA GLN A 152 3.29 -18.69 -25.67
C GLN A 152 3.49 -20.20 -25.84
N LYS A 153 2.77 -20.82 -26.78
CA LYS A 153 3.02 -22.21 -27.17
C LYS A 153 4.31 -22.23 -27.99
N THR A 154 5.35 -22.87 -27.48
CA THR A 154 6.59 -23.11 -28.20
C THR A 154 6.28 -23.87 -29.50
N GLY A 155 6.71 -23.35 -30.64
CA GLY A 155 6.66 -24.05 -31.94
C GLY A 155 5.54 -23.66 -32.93
N LYS A 156 4.69 -22.66 -32.67
CA LYS A 156 3.75 -22.12 -33.68
C LYS A 156 4.17 -20.70 -34.09
N ASN A 157 3.93 -20.35 -35.37
CA ASN A 157 4.19 -19.04 -35.98
C ASN A 157 3.92 -17.89 -34.98
N ILE A 158 4.99 -17.22 -34.53
CA ILE A 158 4.97 -16.18 -33.49
C ILE A 158 4.03 -15.02 -33.86
N PHE A 159 3.82 -14.80 -35.16
CA PHE A 159 2.95 -13.77 -35.71
C PHE A 159 1.48 -14.20 -35.90
N ALA A 160 1.15 -15.49 -35.79
CA ALA A 160 -0.22 -15.98 -35.93
C ALA A 160 -1.04 -15.86 -34.64
N ALA A 161 -0.38 -15.64 -33.50
CA ALA A 161 -1.06 -15.34 -32.25
C ALA A 161 -1.56 -13.89 -32.28
N GLY A 162 -2.79 -13.68 -32.79
CA GLY A 162 -3.47 -12.39 -32.74
C GLY A 162 -3.45 -11.81 -31.32
N LYS A 163 -3.34 -10.48 -31.22
CA LYS A 163 -3.35 -9.77 -29.93
C LYS A 163 -4.66 -10.08 -29.21
N THR A 164 -4.62 -10.85 -28.12
CA THR A 164 -5.80 -11.07 -27.29
C THR A 164 -6.14 -9.78 -26.57
N GLU A 165 -7.16 -9.07 -27.03
CA GLU A 165 -7.65 -7.87 -26.36
C GLU A 165 -8.25 -8.22 -25.01
N TYR A 166 -7.95 -7.40 -24.01
CA TYR A 166 -8.45 -7.61 -22.66
C TYR A 166 -9.94 -7.27 -22.59
N THR A 167 -10.77 -8.26 -22.29
CA THR A 167 -12.19 -8.09 -21.99
C THR A 167 -12.42 -8.03 -20.48
N VAL A 168 -13.29 -7.11 -20.04
CA VAL A 168 -13.61 -6.93 -18.62
C VAL A 168 -14.56 -8.04 -18.17
N SER A 169 -14.17 -8.83 -17.16
CA SER A 169 -15.04 -9.84 -16.58
C SER A 169 -16.29 -9.23 -15.93
N GLU A 170 -17.40 -9.98 -15.93
CA GLU A 170 -18.64 -9.55 -15.30
C GLU A 170 -18.49 -9.31 -13.79
N GLN A 171 -17.68 -10.14 -13.13
CA GLN A 171 -17.35 -9.98 -11.72
C GLN A 171 -16.74 -8.60 -11.43
N ARG A 172 -15.78 -8.15 -12.26
CA ARG A 172 -15.18 -6.80 -12.13
C ARG A 172 -16.23 -5.70 -12.27
N LYS A 173 -17.20 -5.85 -13.17
CA LYS A 173 -18.29 -4.88 -13.33
C LYS A 173 -19.20 -4.85 -12.09
N LYS A 174 -19.49 -6.01 -11.49
CA LYS A 174 -20.28 -6.12 -10.25
C LYS A 174 -19.53 -5.48 -9.08
N ASP A 175 -18.26 -5.82 -8.88
CA ASP A 175 -17.42 -5.28 -7.80
C ASP A 175 -17.33 -3.74 -7.86
N ILE A 176 -17.11 -3.18 -9.05
CA ILE A 176 -17.10 -1.72 -9.26
C ILE A 176 -18.42 -1.10 -8.81
N LYS A 177 -19.57 -1.66 -9.23
CA LYS A 177 -20.89 -1.15 -8.82
C LYS A 177 -21.08 -1.22 -7.30
N THR A 178 -20.65 -2.31 -6.66
CA THR A 178 -20.79 -2.48 -5.21
C THR A 178 -19.96 -1.49 -4.41
N VAL A 179 -18.74 -1.18 -4.86
CA VAL A 179 -17.85 -0.22 -4.19
C VAL A 179 -18.25 1.21 -4.49
N ASP A 180 -18.66 1.53 -5.72
CA ASP A 180 -18.99 2.89 -6.13
C ASP A 180 -20.34 3.36 -5.59
N ALA A 181 -21.32 2.48 -5.40
CA ALA A 181 -22.65 2.85 -4.89
C ALA A 181 -22.62 3.62 -3.55
N PRO A 182 -21.94 3.12 -2.49
CA PRO A 182 -21.86 3.85 -1.23
C PRO A 182 -21.02 5.13 -1.34
N ILE A 183 -19.98 5.15 -2.18
CA ILE A 183 -19.15 6.35 -2.41
C ILE A 183 -19.97 7.46 -3.08
N LEU A 184 -20.77 7.11 -4.10
CA LEU A 184 -21.66 8.05 -4.76
C LEU A 184 -22.73 8.58 -3.79
N ALA A 185 -23.24 7.75 -2.89
CA ALA A 185 -24.15 8.19 -1.84
C ALA A 185 -23.47 9.18 -0.88
N ALA A 186 -22.22 8.92 -0.46
CA ALA A 186 -21.45 9.83 0.38
C ALA A 186 -21.18 11.18 -0.31
N ILE A 187 -20.81 11.17 -1.59
CA ILE A 187 -20.59 12.41 -2.37
C ILE A 187 -21.89 13.22 -2.49
N LYS A 188 -23.03 12.55 -2.72
CA LYS A 188 -24.34 13.22 -2.83
C LYS A 188 -24.82 13.83 -1.51
N LYS A 189 -24.48 13.22 -0.38
CA LYS A 189 -24.82 13.73 0.96
C LYS A 189 -24.03 14.98 1.34
N ASN A 190 -22.88 15.21 0.73
CA ASN A 190 -22.07 16.40 1.02
C ASN A 190 -22.77 17.67 0.50
N SER A 191 -22.70 18.76 1.26
CA SER A 191 -23.27 20.07 0.90
C SER A 191 -22.74 20.57 -0.44
N GLU A 192 -21.46 20.33 -0.71
CA GLU A 192 -20.76 20.70 -1.95
C GLU A 192 -20.83 19.61 -3.03
N SER A 193 -21.85 18.74 -3.01
CA SER A 193 -21.98 17.62 -3.93
C SER A 193 -21.80 18.02 -5.40
N LYS A 194 -22.47 19.08 -5.86
CA LYS A 194 -22.36 19.60 -7.23
C LYS A 194 -20.92 19.94 -7.62
N PHE A 195 -20.19 20.61 -6.72
CA PHE A 195 -18.78 20.94 -6.93
C PHE A 195 -17.92 19.68 -7.00
N LEU A 196 -18.12 18.72 -6.08
CA LEU A 196 -17.38 17.45 -6.07
C LEU A 196 -17.59 16.62 -7.34
N PHE A 197 -18.82 16.58 -7.88
CA PHE A 197 -19.10 15.91 -9.16
C PHE A 197 -18.29 16.54 -10.30
N GLY A 198 -18.26 17.87 -10.40
CA GLY A 198 -17.45 18.58 -11.41
C GLY A 198 -15.94 18.40 -11.18
N TYR A 199 -15.50 18.45 -9.93
CA TYR A 199 -14.10 18.28 -9.56
C TYR A 199 -13.58 16.87 -9.89
N LEU A 200 -14.33 15.83 -9.57
CA LEU A 200 -13.95 14.45 -9.88
C LEU A 200 -14.06 14.11 -11.38
N GLY A 201 -15.00 14.74 -12.08
CA GLY A 201 -15.20 14.56 -13.53
C GLY A 201 -14.12 15.24 -14.38
N THR A 202 -13.57 16.36 -13.92
CA THR A 202 -12.54 17.10 -14.64
C THR A 202 -11.14 16.51 -14.43
N ARG A 203 -10.24 16.81 -15.37
CA ARG A 203 -8.83 16.38 -15.31
C ARG A 203 -7.99 17.52 -14.72
N PHE A 204 -6.98 17.16 -13.94
CA PHE A 204 -5.92 18.07 -13.54
C PHE A 204 -4.94 18.27 -14.70
N SER A 205 -4.62 19.53 -14.94
CA SER A 205 -3.58 20.01 -15.85
C SER A 205 -3.07 21.34 -15.32
N LEU A 206 -1.82 21.66 -15.63
CA LEU A 206 -1.25 22.97 -15.34
C LEU A 206 -1.50 23.91 -16.52
N GLY A 207 -2.07 25.07 -16.24
CA GLY A 207 -2.20 26.15 -17.20
C GLY A 207 -0.91 26.97 -17.35
N LYS A 208 -0.94 27.99 -18.21
CA LYS A 208 0.15 28.98 -18.31
C LYS A 208 0.33 29.68 -16.96
N ASN A 209 1.57 29.91 -16.55
CA ASN A 209 1.96 30.58 -15.28
C ASN A 209 1.48 29.87 -14.00
N GLN A 210 1.16 28.58 -14.06
CA GLN A 210 0.85 27.76 -12.90
C GLN A 210 2.06 26.91 -12.48
N TYR A 211 2.58 27.16 -11.28
CA TYR A 211 3.80 26.51 -10.78
C TYR A 211 3.50 25.53 -9.64
N PRO A 212 3.75 24.22 -9.82
CA PRO A 212 3.41 23.20 -8.80
C PRO A 212 4.04 23.42 -7.43
N HIS A 213 5.25 23.99 -7.37
CA HIS A 213 5.94 24.26 -6.11
C HIS A 213 5.27 25.37 -5.28
N LYS A 214 4.40 26.18 -5.88
CA LYS A 214 3.59 27.20 -5.19
C LYS A 214 2.17 26.73 -4.88
N MET A 215 1.74 25.60 -5.43
CA MET A 215 0.39 25.08 -5.26
C MET A 215 0.29 24.30 -3.95
N GLN A 216 -0.79 24.56 -3.22
CA GLN A 216 -1.23 23.70 -2.12
C GLN A 216 -2.26 22.73 -2.69
N PHE A 217 -1.97 21.44 -2.56
CA PHE A 217 -2.84 20.37 -3.04
C PHE A 217 -3.74 19.88 -1.90
#